data_AF-B7RQT9-F1
#
_entry.id   AF-B7RQT9-F1
#
_cell.length_a   1.000
_cell.length_b   1.000
_cell.length_c   1.000
_cell.angle_alpha   90.00
_cell.angle_beta   90.00
_cell.angle_gamma   90.00
#
_symmetry.space_group_name_H-M   'P 1'
#
loop_
_entity.id
_entity.type
_entity.pdbx_description
1 polymer ?
#
loop_
_entity_poly.entity_id
_entity_poly.type
_entity_poly.pdbx_seq_one_letter_code
_entity_poly.pdbx_strand_id
1 'polypeptide(L)'
;MTDAQPADKTDAMTDPVSSIRNLGPAFEKSCISVGITTAQQLRDLGADTAYEMLLKVGQRPHFIGYYVLVMALQGRPWNDCKGAEKKALRVKFDALKARAHDPQASEFERMMDMIGVRSAKT
;
A
#
# COMPACT_ATOMS: atom_id res chain seq x y z
N MET A 1 -10.76 10.73 -34.79
CA MET A 1 -10.36 11.49 -33.60
C MET A 1 -11.33 11.10 -32.51
N THR A 2 -10.95 10.15 -31.65
CA THR A 2 -11.80 9.71 -30.56
C THR A 2 -11.60 10.70 -29.42
N ASP A 3 -12.56 11.59 -29.23
CA ASP A 3 -12.65 12.40 -28.02
C ASP A 3 -12.78 11.46 -26.82
N ALA A 4 -11.70 11.33 -26.05
CA ALA A 4 -11.75 10.76 -24.73
C ALA A 4 -12.51 11.76 -23.86
N GLN A 5 -13.81 11.50 -23.67
CA GLN A 5 -14.65 12.21 -22.71
C GLN A 5 -13.88 12.34 -21.39
N PRO A 6 -13.74 13.54 -20.79
CA PRO A 6 -13.09 13.66 -19.49
C PRO A 6 -13.88 12.81 -18.51
N ALA A 7 -13.22 11.82 -17.90
CA ALA A 7 -13.82 11.04 -16.82
C ALA A 7 -14.40 12.02 -15.81
N ASP A 8 -15.70 11.88 -15.51
CA ASP A 8 -16.35 12.76 -14.56
C ASP A 8 -15.63 12.64 -13.21
N LYS A 9 -15.38 13.78 -12.56
CA LYS A 9 -14.58 13.82 -11.33
C LYS A 9 -15.23 13.00 -10.20
N THR A 10 -16.55 12.78 -10.31
CA THR A 10 -17.36 11.93 -9.46
C THR A 10 -16.99 10.45 -9.58
N ASP A 11 -16.75 9.95 -10.79
CA ASP A 11 -16.40 8.55 -11.05
C ASP A 11 -15.05 8.19 -10.42
N ALA A 12 -14.07 9.09 -10.55
CA ALA A 12 -12.73 8.92 -9.97
C ALA A 12 -12.71 8.84 -8.44
N MET A 13 -13.71 9.42 -7.75
CA MET A 13 -13.85 9.32 -6.29
C MET A 13 -14.32 7.95 -5.85
N THR A 14 -15.10 7.24 -6.68
CA THR A 14 -15.66 5.92 -6.36
C THR A 14 -14.90 4.76 -6.97
N ASP A 15 -13.99 5.03 -7.90
CA ASP A 15 -13.19 4.01 -8.57
C ASP A 15 -12.43 3.13 -7.57
N PRO A 16 -12.41 1.80 -7.77
CA PRO A 16 -11.69 0.88 -6.91
C PRO A 16 -10.17 1.05 -7.11
N VAL A 17 -9.36 0.66 -6.13
CA VAL A 17 -7.89 0.75 -6.21
C VAL A 17 -7.33 -0.01 -7.42
N SER A 18 -7.94 -1.14 -7.82
CA SER A 18 -7.52 -1.91 -8.99
C SER A 18 -7.75 -1.23 -10.34
N SER A 19 -8.44 -0.08 -10.38
CA SER A 19 -8.53 0.74 -11.60
C SER A 19 -7.20 1.44 -11.93
N ILE A 20 -6.33 1.61 -10.94
CA ILE A 20 -5.02 2.23 -11.13
C ILE A 20 -4.11 1.22 -11.85
N ARG A 21 -3.52 1.65 -12.97
CA ARG A 21 -2.52 0.87 -13.71
C ARG A 21 -1.47 0.26 -12.77
N ASN A 22 -1.13 -1.00 -13.02
CA ASN A 22 -0.21 -1.86 -12.25
C ASN A 22 -0.77 -2.38 -10.91
N LEU A 23 -1.91 -1.90 -10.43
CA LEU A 23 -2.52 -2.38 -9.19
C LEU A 23 -3.63 -3.38 -9.52
N GLY A 24 -3.49 -4.61 -9.05
CA GLY A 24 -4.48 -5.67 -9.26
C GLY A 24 -5.39 -5.90 -8.06
N PRO A 25 -6.42 -6.77 -8.19
CA PRO A 25 -7.38 -7.06 -7.12
C PRO A 25 -6.75 -7.57 -5.81
N ALA A 26 -5.58 -8.21 -5.86
CA ALA A 26 -4.86 -8.65 -4.66
C ALA A 26 -4.33 -7.47 -3.84
N PHE A 27 -3.82 -6.44 -4.51
CA PHE A 27 -3.36 -5.22 -3.83
C PHE A 27 -4.54 -4.41 -3.31
N GLU A 28 -5.63 -4.32 -4.07
CA GLU A 28 -6.88 -3.71 -3.60
C GLU A 28 -7.40 -4.34 -2.31
N LYS A 29 -7.46 -5.68 -2.22
CA LYS A 29 -7.85 -6.37 -0.98
C LYS A 29 -6.97 -5.99 0.21
N SER A 30 -5.67 -5.78 -0.03
CA SER A 30 -4.73 -5.31 0.98
C SER A 30 -5.05 -3.87 1.40
N CYS A 31 -5.33 -2.98 0.44
CA CYS A 31 -5.75 -1.60 0.73
C CYS A 31 -7.06 -1.55 1.53
N ILE A 32 -8.05 -2.39 1.17
CA ILE A 32 -9.33 -2.47 1.88
C ILE A 32 -9.13 -2.90 3.33
N SER A 33 -8.21 -3.83 3.63
CA SER A 33 -7.96 -4.27 5.02
C SER A 33 -7.41 -3.17 5.92
N VAL A 34 -6.88 -2.08 5.35
CA VAL A 34 -6.42 -0.89 6.08
C VAL A 34 -7.31 0.34 5.84
N GLY A 35 -8.52 0.14 5.30
CA GLY A 35 -9.52 1.19 5.11
C GLY A 35 -9.34 2.08 3.87
N ILE A 36 -8.45 1.71 2.95
CA ILE A 36 -8.26 2.41 1.67
C ILE A 36 -9.13 1.70 0.63
N THR A 37 -10.30 2.27 0.32
CA THR A 37 -11.30 1.61 -0.52
C THR A 37 -11.38 2.18 -1.93
N THR A 38 -10.83 3.38 -2.16
CA THR A 38 -10.92 4.07 -3.45
C THR A 38 -9.56 4.45 -4.01
N ALA A 39 -9.49 4.56 -5.34
CA ALA A 39 -8.31 5.04 -6.05
C ALA A 39 -7.93 6.47 -5.64
N GLN A 40 -8.92 7.33 -5.39
CA GLN A 40 -8.67 8.71 -4.95
C GLN A 40 -8.04 8.75 -3.55
N GLN A 41 -8.58 8.01 -2.58
CA GLN A 41 -7.98 7.92 -1.24
C GLN A 41 -6.52 7.46 -1.29
N LEU A 42 -6.22 6.47 -2.14
CA LEU A 42 -4.85 5.99 -2.30
C LEU A 42 -3.91 7.07 -2.88
N ARG A 43 -4.39 7.87 -3.84
CA ARG A 43 -3.64 9.01 -4.39
C ARG A 43 -3.41 10.10 -3.33
N ASP A 44 -4.44 10.41 -2.54
CA ASP A 44 -4.39 11.46 -1.52
C ASP A 44 -3.42 11.09 -0.38
N LEU A 45 -3.40 9.82 0.04
CA LEU A 45 -2.45 9.31 1.04
C LEU A 45 -1.02 9.24 0.53
N GLY A 46 -0.86 8.91 -0.76
CA GLY A 46 0.43 8.62 -1.37
C GLY A 46 1.00 7.24 -1.02
N ALA A 47 2.04 6.85 -1.76
CA ALA A 47 2.61 5.51 -1.69
C ALA A 47 3.24 5.18 -0.33
N ASP A 48 4.00 6.11 0.23
CA ASP A 48 4.78 5.89 1.45
C ASP A 48 3.82 5.62 2.64
N THR A 49 2.81 6.48 2.82
CA THR A 49 1.80 6.35 3.89
C THR A 49 0.95 5.09 3.73
N ALA A 50 0.41 4.86 2.54
CA ALA A 50 -0.43 3.70 2.28
C ALA A 50 0.32 2.39 2.51
N TYR A 51 1.58 2.31 2.06
CA TYR A 51 2.41 1.13 2.27
C TYR A 51 2.78 0.94 3.75
N GLU A 52 3.02 2.03 4.50
CA GLU A 52 3.26 1.96 5.95
C GLU A 52 2.06 1.38 6.70
N MET A 53 0.84 1.78 6.33
CA MET A 53 -0.40 1.23 6.90
C MET A 53 -0.49 -0.28 6.67
N LEU A 54 -0.16 -0.76 5.46
CA LEU A 54 -0.14 -2.19 5.15
C LEU A 54 0.88 -2.94 6.01
N LEU A 55 2.09 -2.40 6.18
CA LEU A 55 3.12 -3.04 7.00
C LEU A 55 2.69 -3.12 8.47
N LYS A 56 2.03 -2.09 9.00
CA LYS A 56 1.55 -2.04 10.39
C LYS A 56 0.50 -3.11 10.72
N VAL A 57 -0.30 -3.55 9.74
CA VAL A 57 -1.26 -4.66 9.92
C VAL A 57 -0.66 -6.03 9.59
N GLY A 58 0.67 -6.12 9.47
CA GLY A 58 1.38 -7.38 9.29
C GLY A 58 1.56 -7.83 7.84
N GLN A 59 1.34 -6.96 6.85
CA GLN A 59 1.67 -7.30 5.45
C GLN A 59 3.18 -7.59 5.32
N ARG A 60 3.51 -8.74 4.73
CA ARG A 60 4.92 -9.11 4.49
C ARG A 60 5.62 -8.01 3.64
N PRO A 61 6.74 -7.43 4.10
CA PRO A 61 7.45 -6.42 3.34
C PRO A 61 7.93 -6.96 2.00
N HIS A 62 7.60 -6.25 0.91
CA HIS A 62 7.97 -6.63 -0.45
C HIS A 62 8.35 -5.42 -1.30
N PHE A 63 9.66 -5.25 -1.53
CA PHE A 63 10.19 -4.06 -2.21
C PHE A 63 9.60 -3.83 -3.61
N ILE A 64 9.38 -4.89 -4.39
CA ILE A 64 8.76 -4.75 -5.72
C ILE A 64 7.35 -4.19 -5.61
N GLY A 65 6.57 -4.68 -4.63
CA GLY A 65 5.21 -4.18 -4.42
C GLY A 65 5.20 -2.69 -4.06
N TYR A 66 6.14 -2.26 -3.21
CA TYR A 66 6.29 -0.85 -2.85
C TYR A 66 6.61 0.04 -4.04
N TYR A 67 7.66 -0.26 -4.83
CA TYR A 67 7.97 0.65 -5.94
C TYR A 67 6.94 0.58 -7.08
N VAL A 68 6.25 -0.56 -7.27
CA VAL A 68 5.11 -0.65 -8.21
C VAL A 68 4.01 0.33 -7.81
N LEU A 69 3.69 0.43 -6.51
CA LEU A 69 2.75 1.43 -6.00
C LEU A 69 3.21 2.86 -6.30
N VAL A 70 4.49 3.18 -6.09
CA VAL A 70 5.04 4.49 -6.44
C VAL A 70 4.86 4.80 -7.94
N MET A 71 5.20 3.85 -8.82
CA MET A 71 5.04 4.04 -10.27
C MET A 71 3.57 4.16 -10.67
N ALA A 72 2.69 3.39 -10.04
CA ALA A 72 1.25 3.41 -10.27
C ALA A 72 0.64 4.79 -9.98
N LEU A 73 1.00 5.41 -8.84
CA LEU A 73 0.51 6.75 -8.49
C LEU A 73 1.10 7.87 -9.36
N GLN A 74 2.22 7.62 -10.02
CA GLN A 74 2.80 8.51 -11.04
C GLN A 74 2.23 8.27 -12.45
N GLY A 75 1.38 7.26 -12.64
CA GLY A 75 0.85 6.88 -13.96
C GLY A 75 1.86 6.19 -14.88
N ARG A 76 3.01 5.76 -14.35
CA ARG A 76 4.13 5.17 -15.11
C ARG A 76 4.03 3.64 -15.17
N PRO A 77 4.58 3.00 -16.22
CA PRO A 77 4.83 1.56 -16.22
C PRO A 77 5.75 1.17 -15.06
N TRP A 78 5.48 0.05 -14.39
CA TRP A 78 6.29 -0.35 -13.24
C TRP A 78 7.76 -0.64 -13.59
N ASN A 79 8.03 -1.06 -14.83
CA ASN A 79 9.37 -1.40 -15.31
C ASN A 79 10.24 -0.16 -15.62
N ASP A 80 9.70 1.05 -15.48
CA ASP A 80 10.41 2.30 -15.69
C ASP A 80 11.30 2.70 -14.48
N CYS A 81 11.02 2.15 -13.30
CA CYS A 81 11.84 2.35 -12.09
C CYS A 81 13.24 1.71 -12.23
N LYS A 82 14.27 2.53 -12.48
CA LYS A 82 15.64 2.08 -12.79
C LYS A 82 16.71 2.92 -12.12
N GLY A 83 17.95 2.42 -12.13
CA GLY A 83 19.14 3.18 -11.75
C GLY A 83 19.07 3.83 -10.36
N ALA A 84 19.32 5.14 -10.30
CA ALA A 84 19.35 5.91 -9.05
C ALA A 84 17.99 5.97 -8.35
N GLU A 85 16.88 6.06 -9.09
CA GLU A 85 15.52 6.09 -8.53
C GLU A 85 15.24 4.80 -7.74
N LYS A 86 15.55 3.64 -8.32
CA LYS A 86 15.37 2.35 -7.64
C LYS A 86 16.20 2.25 -6.36
N LYS A 87 17.42 2.82 -6.34
CA LYS A 87 18.27 2.88 -5.13
C LYS A 87 17.66 3.79 -4.06
N ALA A 88 17.17 4.97 -4.44
CA ALA A 88 16.51 5.89 -3.52
C ALA A 88 15.23 5.27 -2.92
N LEU A 89 14.42 4.58 -3.73
CA LEU A 89 13.24 3.86 -3.25
C LEU A 89 13.61 2.72 -2.29
N ARG A 90 14.75 2.05 -2.49
CA ARG A 90 15.22 1.03 -1.55
C ARG A 90 15.47 1.63 -0.17
N VAL A 91 16.15 2.77 -0.09
CA VAL A 91 16.40 3.47 1.18
C VAL A 91 15.08 3.84 1.86
N LYS A 92 14.11 4.39 1.12
CA LYS A 92 12.77 4.68 1.67
C LYS A 92 12.05 3.44 2.19
N PHE A 93 12.07 2.35 1.42
CA PHE A 93 11.46 1.08 1.80
C PHE A 93 12.06 0.50 3.09
N ASP A 94 13.38 0.54 3.22
CA ASP A 94 14.05 0.04 4.42
C ASP A 94 13.68 0.88 5.66
N ALA A 95 13.53 2.20 5.50
CA ALA A 95 13.03 3.07 6.56
C ALA A 95 11.56 2.79 6.92
N LEU A 96 10.69 2.56 5.94
CA LEU A 96 9.29 2.16 6.16
C LEU A 96 9.19 0.86 6.96
N LYS A 97 9.97 -0.16 6.57
CA LYS A 97 10.04 -1.44 7.27
C LYS A 97 10.50 -1.27 8.72
N ALA A 98 11.51 -0.43 8.96
CA ALA A 98 12.01 -0.16 10.30
C ALA A 98 10.98 0.54 11.19
N ARG A 99 10.18 1.48 10.65
CA ARG A 99 9.13 2.16 11.41
C ARG A 99 7.90 1.29 11.68
N ALA A 100 7.55 0.42 10.73
CA ALA A 100 6.39 -0.46 10.87
C ALA A 100 6.63 -1.63 11.82
N HIS A 101 7.88 -2.11 11.91
CA HIS A 101 8.29 -3.06 12.94
C HIS A 101 8.83 -2.30 14.15
N ASP A 102 7.94 -1.76 14.98
CA ASP A 102 8.30 -1.41 16.36
C ASP A 102 8.45 -2.71 17.17
N PRO A 103 9.66 -3.07 17.65
CA PRO A 103 9.87 -4.30 18.39
C PRO A 103 9.01 -4.41 19.65
N GLN A 104 8.67 -3.29 20.30
CA GLN A 104 7.93 -3.29 21.57
C GLN A 104 6.47 -3.75 21.40
N ALA A 105 5.82 -3.36 20.30
CA ALA A 105 4.47 -3.81 19.97
C ALA A 105 4.45 -5.31 19.58
N SER A 106 5.46 -5.75 18.82
CA SER A 106 5.57 -7.15 18.38
C SER A 106 5.92 -8.11 19.53
N GLU A 107 6.72 -7.68 20.51
CA GLU A 107 7.03 -8.49 21.70
C GLU A 107 5.83 -8.60 22.65
N PHE A 108 5.07 -7.51 22.83
CA PHE A 108 3.84 -7.54 23.64
C PHE A 108 2.76 -8.43 23.00
N GLU A 109 2.54 -8.32 21.69
CA GLU A 109 1.61 -9.20 20.96
C GLU A 109 2.04 -10.67 21.01
N ARG A 110 3.33 -10.97 20.83
CA ARG A 110 3.85 -12.35 20.99
C ARG A 110 3.72 -12.85 22.42
N MET A 111 3.92 -11.99 23.42
CA MET A 111 3.70 -12.36 24.82
C MET A 111 2.23 -12.68 25.06
N MET A 112 1.30 -11.90 24.51
CA MET A 112 -0.14 -12.15 24.57
C MET A 112 -0.56 -13.46 23.90
N ASP A 113 0.04 -13.79 22.75
CA ASP A 113 -0.17 -15.08 22.07
C ASP A 113 0.37 -16.26 22.90
N MET A 114 1.53 -16.11 23.56
CA MET A 114 2.11 -17.15 24.43
C MET A 114 1.28 -17.43 25.68
N ILE A 115 0.59 -16.43 26.23
CA ILE A 115 -0.30 -16.58 27.40
C ILE A 115 -1.73 -17.03 27.03
N GLY A 116 -2.04 -17.20 25.74
CA GLY A 116 -3.33 -17.75 25.28
C GLY A 116 -4.54 -16.81 25.39
N VAL A 117 -4.33 -15.50 25.55
CA VAL A 117 -5.41 -14.51 25.72
C VAL A 117 -5.93 -14.06 24.35
N ARG A 118 -6.65 -14.93 23.64
CA ARG A 118 -7.61 -14.48 22.61
C ARG A 118 -9.00 -14.47 23.24
N SER A 119 -9.54 -13.27 23.47
CA SER A 119 -10.98 -13.14 23.71
C SER A 119 -11.71 -13.59 22.45
N ALA A 120 -12.38 -14.74 22.54
CA ALA A 120 -13.30 -15.22 21.53
C ALA A 120 -14.34 -14.13 21.26
N LYS A 121 -14.43 -13.64 20.03
CA LYS A 121 -15.51 -12.75 19.62
C LYS A 121 -16.54 -13.59 18.86
N THR A 122 -17.66 -13.81 19.53
CA THR A 122 -18.93 -14.34 19.00
C THR A 122 -19.45 -13.46 17.87
#